data_AF-A0A449BIM0-F1
#
_entry.id   AF-A0A449BIM0-F1
#
_cell.length_a   1.000
_cell.length_b   1.000
_cell.length_c   1.000
_cell.angle_alpha   90.00
_cell.angle_beta   90.00
_cell.angle_gamma   90.00
#
_symmetry.space_group_name_H-M   'P 1'
#
loop_
_entity.id
_entity.type
_entity.pdbx_description
1 polymer ?
#
loop_
_entity_poly.entity_id
_entity_poly.type
_entity_poly.pdbx_seq_one_letter_code
_entity_poly.pdbx_strand_id
1 'polypeptide(L)' 'MSEKLNFEEVMKKLESVVKTLESKDISLEESVNKYKEGLELSKSLYEMIKDAEKLIVEVKEWD' A
#
# COMPACT_ATOMS: atom_id res chain seq x y z
N MET A 1 -3.09 -17.96 -12.29
CA MET A 1 -3.80 -17.47 -11.10
C MET A 1 -3.16 -16.13 -10.75
N SER A 2 -3.93 -15.05 -10.74
CA SER A 2 -3.42 -13.72 -10.38
C SER A 2 -3.01 -13.76 -8.89
N GLU A 3 -1.72 -13.68 -8.61
CA GLU A 3 -1.22 -13.53 -7.24
C GLU A 3 -1.63 -12.14 -6.75
N LYS A 4 -2.72 -12.10 -5.99
CA LYS A 4 -3.11 -10.91 -5.24
C LYS A 4 -1.94 -10.64 -4.28
N LEU A 5 -1.27 -9.49 -4.46
CA LEU A 5 -0.14 -9.12 -3.61
C LEU A 5 -0.56 -9.11 -2.15
N ASN A 6 0.27 -9.66 -1.27
CA ASN A 6 0.03 -9.63 0.17
C ASN A 6 0.48 -8.28 0.77
N PHE A 7 0.11 -8.04 2.03
CA PHE A 7 0.39 -6.77 2.71
C PHE A 7 1.87 -6.39 2.68
N GLU A 8 2.78 -7.34 2.95
CA GLU A 8 4.22 -7.09 2.97
C GLU A 8 4.75 -6.70 1.59
N GLU A 9 4.24 -7.31 0.52
CA GLU A 9 4.62 -6.98 -0.84
C GLU A 9 4.15 -5.58 -1.25
N VAL A 10 2.91 -5.21 -0.90
CA VAL A 10 2.38 -3.87 -1.15
C VAL A 10 3.15 -2.82 -0.34
N MET A 11 3.51 -3.12 0.91
CA MET A 11 4.32 -2.25 1.75
C MET A 11 5.71 -2.02 1.17
N LYS A 12 6.41 -3.10 0.74
CA LYS A 12 7.71 -2.99 0.08
C LYS A 12 7.66 -2.15 -1.19
N LYS A 13 6.58 -2.24 -1.97
CA LYS A 13 6.37 -1.37 -3.14
C LYS A 13 6.21 0.09 -2.74
N LEU A 14 5.42 0.38 -1.70
CA LEU A 14 5.24 1.74 -1.21
C LEU A 14 6.57 2.33 -0.71
N GLU A 15 7.35 1.57 0.06
CA GLU A 15 8.70 1.99 0.49
C GLU A 15 9.62 2.29 -0.69
N SER A 16 9.57 1.48 -1.75
CA SER A 16 10.33 1.72 -2.97
C SER A 16 9.89 3.03 -3.64
N VAL A 17 8.58 3.30 -3.71
CA VAL A 17 8.04 4.55 -4.27
C VAL A 17 8.52 5.75 -3.47
N VAL A 18 8.48 5.69 -2.14
CA VAL A 18 8.97 6.77 -1.27
C VAL A 18 10.46 7.01 -1.50
N LYS A 19 11.29 5.96 -1.55
CA LYS A 19 12.72 6.08 -1.85
C LYS A 19 12.98 6.74 -3.20
N THR A 20 12.17 6.42 -4.21
CA THR A 20 12.27 7.07 -5.53
C THR A 20 11.91 8.56 -5.43
N LEU A 21 10.83 8.90 -4.72
CA LEU A 21 10.40 10.29 -4.53
C LEU A 21 11.43 11.14 -3.74
N GLU A 22 12.20 10.52 -2.86
CA GLU A 22 13.30 11.17 -2.12
C GLU A 22 14.58 11.36 -2.94
N SER A 23 14.66 10.74 -4.13
CA SER A 23 15.80 10.90 -5.02
C SER A 23 15.92 12.33 -5.53
N LYS A 24 17.13 12.89 -5.49
CA LYS A 24 17.40 14.26 -5.96
C LYS A 24 17.36 14.40 -7.49
N ASP A 25 17.44 13.28 -8.21
CA ASP A 25 17.51 13.23 -9.67
C ASP A 25 16.16 12.91 -10.32
N ILE A 26 15.07 12.86 -9.54
CA ILE A 26 13.74 12.55 -10.08
C ILE A 26 13.20 13.72 -10.92
N SER A 27 12.66 13.40 -12.09
CA SER A 27 11.98 14.39 -12.93
C SER A 27 10.61 14.78 -12.36
N LEU A 28 10.08 15.94 -12.76
CA LEU A 28 8.73 16.38 -12.35
C LEU A 28 7.63 15.41 -12.83
N GLU A 29 7.76 14.89 -14.05
CA GLU A 29 6.78 13.95 -14.59
C GLU A 29 6.80 12.62 -13.81
N GLU A 30 8.00 12.13 -13.51
CA GLU A 30 8.17 10.90 -12.74
C GLU A 30 7.71 11.06 -11.29
N SER A 31 7.94 12.22 -10.67
CA SER A 31 7.46 12.49 -9.31
C SER A 31 5.94 12.52 -9.22
N VAL A 32 5.25 13.07 -10.22
CA VAL A 32 3.77 13.02 -10.30
C VAL A 32 3.26 11.59 -10.46
N ASN A 33 3.92 10.79 -11.30
CA ASN A 33 3.54 9.39 -11.50
C ASN A 33 3.77 8.55 -10.24
N LYS A 34 4.93 8.69 -9.60
CA LYS A 34 5.27 8.00 -8.34
C LYS A 34 4.37 8.43 -7.19
N TYR A 35 3.99 9.70 -7.12
CA TYR A 35 3.04 10.17 -6.12
C TYR A 35 1.66 9.49 -6.27
N LYS A 36 1.12 9.41 -7.50
CA LYS A 36 -0.13 8.69 -7.77
C LYS A 36 -0.03 7.21 -7.41
N GLU A 37 1.07 6.56 -7.79
CA GLU A 37 1.34 5.16 -7.42
C GLU A 37 1.35 4.99 -5.89
N GLY A 38 2.02 5.89 -5.17
CA GLY A 38 2.06 5.89 -3.71
C GLY A 38 0.69 6.04 -3.04
N LEU A 39 -0.20 6.87 -3.61
CA LEU A 39 -1.58 7.01 -3.13
C LEU A 39 -2.38 5.71 -3.26
N GLU A 40 -2.30 5.04 -4.41
CA GLU A 40 -3.01 3.79 -4.64
C GLU A 40 -2.50 2.64 -3.74
N LEU A 41 -1.17 2.57 -3.55
CA LEU A 41 -0.56 1.60 -2.65
C LEU A 41 -0.97 1.87 -1.20
N SER A 42 -0.97 3.12 -0.76
CA SER A 42 -1.39 3.53 0.58
C SER A 42 -2.85 3.19 0.85
N LYS A 43 -3.73 3.46 -0.12
CA LYS A 43 -5.14 3.09 -0.06
C LYS A 43 -5.33 1.58 0.05
N SER A 44 -4.58 0.81 -0.73
CA SER A 44 -4.63 -0.66 -0.70
C SER A 44 -4.22 -1.21 0.67
N LEU A 45 -3.14 -0.70 1.28
CA LEU A 45 -2.71 -1.09 2.62
C LEU A 45 -3.76 -0.77 3.68
N TYR A 46 -4.39 0.40 3.58
CA TYR A 46 -5.47 0.79 4.50
C TYR A 46 -6.68 -0.16 4.39
N GLU A 47 -7.08 -0.54 3.17
CA GLU A 47 -8.17 -1.50 2.96
C GLU A 47 -7.83 -2.88 3.53
N MET A 48 -6.59 -3.35 3.35
CA MET A 48 -6.12 -4.62 3.93
C MET A 48 -6.18 -4.63 5.46
N ILE A 49 -5.73 -3.54 6.11
CA ILE A 49 -5.81 -3.39 7.57
C ILE A 49 -7.26 -3.40 8.02
N LYS A 50 -8.11 -2.61 7.38
CA LYS A 50 -9.54 -2.52 7.71
C LYS A 50 -10.25 -3.86 7.60
N ASP A 51 -9.92 -4.66 6.59
CA ASP A 51 -10.50 -5.99 6.42
C ASP A 51 -9.99 -6.97 7.47
N ALA A 52 -8.71 -6.90 7.86
CA ALA A 52 -8.17 -7.67 8.97
C ALA A 52 -8.83 -7.31 10.31
N GLU A 53 -9.07 -6.02 10.58
CA GLU A 53 -9.75 -5.55 11.78
C GLU A 53 -11.19 -6.06 11.87
N LYS A 54 -11.95 -6.06 10.76
CA LYS A 54 -13.32 -6.60 10.73
C LYS A 54 -13.35 -8.07 11.12
N LEU A 55 -12.42 -8.89 10.60
CA LEU A 55 -12.34 -10.31 10.96
C LEU A 55 -12.12 -10.51 12.46
N ILE A 56 -11.30 -9.67 13.09
CA ILE A 56 -11.09 -9.71 14.55
C ILE A 56 -12.37 -9.35 15.30
N VAL A 57 -13.11 -8.34 14.83
CA VAL A 57 -14.38 -7.91 15.45
C VAL A 57 -15.44 -9.02 15.34
N GLU A 58 -15.61 -9.62 14.16
CA GLU A 58 -16.57 -10.72 13.94
C GLU A 58 -16.27 -11.93 14.84
N VAL A 59 -14.99 -12.30 14.97
CA VAL A 59 -14.57 -13.40 15.86
C VAL A 59 -14.89 -13.08 17.32
N LYS A 60 -14.69 -11.83 17.76
CA LYS A 60 -14.96 -11.41 19.13
C LYS A 60 -16.45 -11.41 19.48
N GLU A 61 -17.34 -11.21 18.51
CA GLU A 61 -18.79 -11.27 18.72
C GLU A 61 -19.34 -12.70 18.82
N TRP A 62 -18.52 -13.72 18.54
CA TRP A 62 -18.89 -15.13 18.68
C TRP A 62 -18.49 -15.77 20.01
N ASP A 63 -17.68 -15.08 20.83
CA ASP A 63 -17.33 -15.46 22.22
C ASP A 63 -18.35 -14.91 23.24
#